data_AF-A0A5J4SGU5-F1
#
_entry.id   AF-A0A5J4SGU5-F1
#
_cell.length_a   1.000
_cell.length_b   1.000
_cell.length_c   1.000
_cell.angle_alpha   90.00
_cell.angle_beta   90.00
_cell.angle_gamma   90.00
#
_symmetry.space_group_name_H-M   'P 1'
#
loop_
_entity.id
_entity.type
_entity.pdbx_description
1 polymer ?
#
loop_
_entity_poly.entity_id
_entity_poly.type
_entity_poly.pdbx_seq_one_letter_code
_entity_poly.pdbx_strand_id
1 'polypeptide(L)' 'MEFYANKLCITPKHLSKVIKESSDRSAIEWIDSYVMLEAKALLKSTNMTIQQISDELNFPSQTFFGKYFKR' A
#
# COMPACT_ATOMS: atom_id res chain seq x y z
N MET A 1 -0.71 6.88 -4.63
CA MET A 1 -2.17 6.92 -4.93
C MET A 1 -2.48 6.66 -6.41
N GLU A 2 -1.70 7.22 -7.35
CA GLU A 2 -1.90 6.97 -8.79
C GLU A 2 -1.89 5.50 -9.17
N PHE A 3 -1.00 4.69 -8.58
CA PHE A 3 -0.97 3.25 -8.79
C PHE A 3 -2.32 2.57 -8.53
N TYR A 4 -2.92 2.80 -7.35
CA TYR A 4 -4.21 2.23 -6.97
C TYR A 4 -5.36 2.80 -7.81
N ALA A 5 -5.33 4.10 -8.10
CA ALA A 5 -6.33 4.75 -8.92
C ALA A 5 -6.36 4.18 -10.35
N ASN A 6 -5.18 3.96 -10.95
CA ASN A 6 -5.03 3.33 -12.26
C ASN A 6 -5.51 1.88 -12.28
N LYS A 7 -5.20 1.09 -11.25
CA LYS A 7 -5.69 -0.30 -11.11
C LYS A 7 -7.21 -0.39 -10.98
N LEU A 8 -7.84 0.63 -10.39
CA LEU A 8 -9.29 0.74 -10.21
C LEU A 8 -9.97 1.52 -11.34
N CYS A 9 -9.23 1.97 -12.36
CA CYS A 9 -9.73 2.80 -13.47
C CYS A 9 -10.46 4.07 -13.02
N ILE A 10 -10.00 4.70 -11.93
CA ILE A 10 -10.57 5.93 -11.37
C ILE A 10 -9.49 7.00 -11.19
N THR A 11 -9.90 8.24 -10.93
CA THR A 11 -8.94 9.32 -10.63
C THR A 11 -8.47 9.24 -9.17
N PRO A 12 -7.23 9.64 -8.85
CA PRO A 12 -6.73 9.70 -7.47
C PRO A 12 -7.61 10.55 -6.53
N LYS A 13 -8.21 11.62 -7.08
CA LYS A 13 -9.15 12.49 -6.35
C LYS A 13 -10.45 11.76 -6.02
N HIS A 14 -10.97 10.97 -6.96
CA HIS A 14 -12.15 10.15 -6.73
C HIS A 14 -11.87 9.04 -5.72
N LEU A 15 -10.76 8.31 -5.86
CA LEU A 15 -10.32 7.31 -4.89
C LEU A 15 -10.22 7.91 -3.47
N SER A 16 -9.60 9.09 -3.36
CA SER A 16 -9.49 9.78 -2.06
C SER A 16 -10.84 10.11 -1.45
N LYS A 17 -11.78 10.60 -2.27
CA LYS A 17 -13.13 10.94 -1.84
C LYS A 17 -13.88 9.70 -1.35
N VAL A 18 -13.85 8.61 -2.13
CA VAL A 18 -14.52 7.34 -1.80
C VAL A 18 -13.97 6.75 -0.52
N ILE A 19 -12.63 6.72 -0.34
CA ILE A 19 -12.02 6.21 0.89
C ILE A 19 -12.47 7.05 2.09
N LYS A 20 -12.46 8.38 1.97
CA LYS A 20 -12.88 9.26 3.05
C LYS A 20 -14.35 9.05 3.40
N GLU A 21 -15.24 8.95 2.40
CA GLU A 21 -16.67 8.73 2.61
C GLU A 21 -16.98 7.34 3.20
N SER A 22 -16.18 6.33 2.88
CA SER A 22 -16.44 4.94 3.32
C SER A 22 -15.77 4.59 4.66
N SER A 23 -14.67 5.25 5.00
CA SER A 23 -13.84 4.88 6.16
C SER A 23 -13.65 5.99 7.20
N ASP A 24 -14.11 7.22 6.91
CA ASP A 24 -13.83 8.44 7.68
C ASP A 24 -12.34 8.75 7.90
N ARG A 25 -11.45 8.07 7.17
CA ARG A 25 -9.99 8.25 7.27
C ARG A 25 -9.43 8.95 6.04
N SER A 26 -8.24 9.54 6.19
CA SER A 26 -7.50 10.00 5.03
C SER A 26 -7.15 8.83 4.13
N ALA A 27 -7.25 9.03 2.81
CA ALA A 27 -6.86 8.02 1.83
C ALA A 27 -5.40 7.57 1.99
N ILE A 28 -4.53 8.48 2.41
CA ILE A 28 -3.12 8.17 2.70
C ILE A 28 -3.03 7.20 3.88
N GLU A 29 -3.65 7.54 5.02
CA GLU A 29 -3.61 6.69 6.22
C GLU A 29 -4.24 5.32 6.00
N TRP A 30 -5.33 5.28 5.21
CA TRP A 30 -6.03 4.05 4.89
C TRP A 30 -5.17 3.14 4.00
N ILE A 31 -4.62 3.68 2.91
CA ILE A 31 -3.70 2.93 2.04
C ILE A 31 -2.49 2.48 2.85
N ASP A 32 -1.93 3.35 3.69
CA ASP A 32 -0.73 3.05 4.43
C ASP A 32 -0.94 1.87 5.39
N SER A 33 -2.09 1.88 6.10
CA SER A 33 -2.51 0.80 7.00
C SER A 33 -2.71 -0.52 6.25
N TYR A 34 -3.32 -0.47 5.06
CA TYR A 34 -3.60 -1.65 4.27
C TYR A 34 -2.31 -2.26 3.69
N VAL A 35 -1.42 -1.44 3.16
CA VAL A 35 -0.09 -1.87 2.68
C VAL A 35 0.71 -2.50 3.81
N MET A 36 0.64 -1.96 5.03
CA MET A 36 1.29 -2.55 6.20
C MET A 36 0.71 -3.92 6.56
N LEU A 37 -0.62 -4.08 6.48
CA LEU A 37 -1.29 -5.34 6.74
C LEU A 37 -0.88 -6.40 5.70
N GLU A 38 -0.89 -6.03 4.42
CA GLU A 38 -0.50 -6.90 3.32
C GLU A 38 0.98 -7.30 3.40
N ALA A 39 1.87 -6.35 3.72
CA ALA A 39 3.27 -6.64 3.99
C ALA A 39 3.45 -7.67 5.10
N LYS A 40 2.73 -7.52 6.22
CA LYS A 40 2.76 -8.49 7.32
C LYS A 40 2.21 -9.86 6.91
N ALA A 41 1.19 -9.90 6.06
CA ALA A 41 0.64 -11.14 5.53
C ALA A 41 1.67 -11.84 4.64
N LEU A 42 2.23 -11.13 3.64
CA LEU A 42 3.24 -11.66 2.71
C LEU A 42 4.48 -12.20 3.44
N LEU A 43 4.96 -11.48 4.45
CA LEU A 43 6.09 -11.91 5.29
C LEU A 43 5.81 -13.18 6.10
N LYS A 44 4.54 -13.48 6.39
CA LYS A 44 4.14 -14.66 7.17
C LYS A 44 3.70 -15.83 6.31
N SER A 45 3.07 -15.56 5.17
CA SER A 45 2.39 -16.57 4.35
C SER A 45 3.19 -17.01 3.14
N THR A 46 4.31 -16.36 2.83
CA THR A 46 5.13 -16.65 1.65
C THR A 46 6.60 -16.78 2.02
N ASN A 47 7.36 -17.46 1.15
CA ASN A 47 8.83 -17.49 1.20
C ASN A 47 9.47 -16.42 0.30
N MET A 48 8.72 -15.36 -0.02
CA MET A 48 9.24 -14.26 -0.83
C MET A 48 10.37 -13.55 -0.08
N THR A 49 11.41 -13.19 -0.82
CA THR A 49 12.47 -12.32 -0.31
C THR A 49 11.92 -10.91 -0.02
N ILE A 50 12.59 -10.17 0.86
CA ILE A 50 12.21 -8.78 1.17
C ILE A 50 12.21 -7.91 -0.10
N GLN A 51 13.14 -8.17 -1.03
CA GLN A 51 13.16 -7.49 -2.34
C GLN A 51 11.89 -7.77 -3.14
N GLN A 52 11.48 -9.04 -3.26
CA GLN A 52 10.24 -9.41 -3.97
C GLN A 52 9.00 -8.81 -3.32
N ILE A 53 8.92 -8.76 -1.99
CA ILE A 53 7.80 -8.13 -1.27
C ILE A 53 7.78 -6.62 -1.53
N SER A 54 8.95 -5.97 -1.53
CA SER A 54 9.08 -4.56 -1.89
C SER A 54 8.57 -4.29 -3.31
N ASP A 55 8.94 -5.14 -4.27
CA ASP A 55 8.53 -5.00 -5.67
C ASP A 55 7.02 -5.24 -5.83
N GLU A 56 6.46 -6.26 -5.17
CA GLU A 56 5.02 -6.58 -5.20
C GLU A 56 4.15 -5.46 -4.63
N LEU A 57 4.59 -4.85 -3.52
CA LEU A 57 3.93 -3.71 -2.91
C LEU A 57 4.26 -2.37 -3.60
N ASN A 58 4.97 -2.43 -4.73
CA ASN A 58 5.31 -1.29 -5.57
C ASN A 58 6.11 -0.19 -4.83
N PHE A 59 7.00 -0.60 -3.91
CA PHE A 59 7.96 0.30 -3.28
C PHE A 59 9.15 0.56 -4.22
N PRO A 60 9.71 1.78 -4.23
CA PRO A 60 10.81 2.13 -5.12
C PRO A 60 12.11 1.39 -4.80
N SER A 61 12.29 0.87 -3.58
CA SER A 61 13.36 -0.06 -3.24
C SER A 61 13.10 -0.78 -1.92
N GLN A 62 13.82 -1.90 -1.72
CA GLN A 62 13.81 -2.66 -0.47
C GLN A 62 14.14 -1.79 0.76
N THR A 63 15.05 -0.82 0.60
CA THR A 63 15.41 0.12 1.68
C THR A 63 14.25 1.04 2.05
N PHE A 64 13.48 1.52 1.05
CA PHE A 64 12.28 2.30 1.31
C PHE A 64 11.21 1.47 1.99
N PHE A 65 10.97 0.24 1.53
CA PHE A 65 10.08 -0.71 2.19
C PHE A 65 10.48 -0.93 3.65
N GLY A 66 11.76 -1.18 3.94
CA GLY A 66 12.24 -1.39 5.32
C GLY A 66 12.03 -0.18 6.23
N LYS A 67 12.27 1.05 5.72
CA LYS A 67 11.98 2.29 6.47
C LYS A 67 10.48 2.47 6.71
N TYR A 68 9.67 2.12 5.71
CA TYR A 68 8.22 2.22 5.75
C TYR A 68 7.62 1.21 6.75
N PHE A 69 8.07 -0.05 6.71
CA PHE A 69 7.62 -1.11 7.62
C PHE A 69 8.03 -0.88 9.07
N LYS A 70 9.12 -0.15 9.31
CA LYS A 70 9.59 0.19 10.66
C LYS A 70 8.85 1.39 11.28
N ARG A 71 8.23 2.25 10.46
CA ARG A 71 7.38 3.36 10.92
C ARG A 71 6.07 2.83 11.48
#